data_AF-A0A2P8HQ37-F1
#
_entry.id   AF-A0A2P8HQ37-F1
#
_cell.length_a   1.000
_cell.length_b   1.000
_cell.length_c   1.000
_cell.angle_alpha   90.00
_cell.angle_beta   90.00
_cell.angle_gamma   90.00
#
_symmetry.space_group_name_H-M   'P 1'
#
loop_
_entity.id
_entity.type
_entity.pdbx_description
1 polymer ?
#
loop_
_entity_poly.entity_id
_entity_poly.type
_entity_poly.pdbx_seq_one_letter_code
_entity_poly.pdbx_strand_id
1 'polypeptide(L)'
;MKENKDIRFTSSRIRLIAYWVTTGIIALETGVGSVWDIMKIPFVRTILEQLGYPSYMLTIMGVWKALGVVILLAPRFPRLKEWVYAGLVFVYSGAAASHLVIGHGADAVGPVIFVCLTIASWALRPPARRDFAPLVIRGEQGASTIITSSRGNRIAYWVTTALVVFQLGSGGIGDILRPSYLLEGMTHLGYPVYFCVILGVWKVLGALAILIPRYPRLKEWAYAGTIFDLTGAAASHFAIGDGAGKLVFPLLFTGITIASWALRPPARRDLAQR
;
A
#
# COMPACT_ATOMS: atom_id res chain seq x y z
N MET A 1 24.01 8.47 36.10
CA MET A 1 22.71 8.95 35.57
C MET A 1 22.84 9.90 34.36
N LYS A 2 23.88 10.74 34.29
CA LYS A 2 24.14 11.67 33.16
C LYS A 2 24.52 10.93 31.86
N GLU A 3 25.44 9.97 31.96
CA GLU A 3 25.90 9.12 30.84
C GLU A 3 24.76 8.38 30.11
N ASN A 4 23.77 7.85 30.84
CA ASN A 4 22.61 7.17 30.25
C ASN A 4 21.67 8.15 29.49
N LYS A 5 21.61 9.43 29.88
CA LYS A 5 20.85 10.45 29.13
C LYS A 5 21.58 10.82 27.84
N ASP A 6 22.90 10.98 27.89
CA ASP A 6 23.73 11.35 26.74
C ASP A 6 23.76 10.25 25.66
N ILE A 7 23.79 8.98 26.08
CA ILE A 7 23.68 7.81 25.18
C ILE A 7 22.30 7.76 24.50
N ARG A 8 21.20 7.91 25.26
CA ARG A 8 19.83 7.92 24.70
C ARG A 8 19.63 9.09 23.73
N PHE A 9 20.18 10.25 24.06
CA PHE A 9 20.10 11.43 23.21
C PHE A 9 20.85 11.25 21.90
N THR A 10 22.10 10.76 21.95
CA THR A 10 22.91 10.49 20.76
C THR A 10 22.27 9.43 19.87
N SER A 11 21.76 8.34 20.45
CA SER A 11 21.00 7.31 19.72
C SER A 11 19.76 7.88 19.00
N SER A 12 19.03 8.81 19.66
CA SER A 12 17.87 9.45 19.05
C SER A 12 18.21 10.35 17.86
N ARG A 13 19.35 11.06 17.92
CA ARG A 13 19.86 11.89 16.82
C ARG A 13 20.32 11.05 15.64
N ILE A 14 21.09 9.98 15.89
CA ILE A 14 21.53 9.04 14.84
C ILE A 14 20.33 8.43 14.13
N ARG A 15 19.33 7.95 14.88
CA ARG A 15 18.10 7.41 14.30
C ARG A 15 17.37 8.43 13.42
N LEU A 16 17.30 9.69 13.85
CA LEU A 16 16.66 10.75 13.08
C LEU A 16 17.42 11.07 11.78
N ILE A 17 18.75 11.13 11.84
CA ILE A 17 19.60 11.33 10.67
C ILE A 17 19.41 10.15 9.70
N ALA A 18 19.54 8.91 10.18
CA ALA A 18 19.36 7.72 9.36
C ALA A 18 17.96 7.64 8.73
N TYR A 19 16.92 8.03 9.46
CA TYR A 19 15.56 8.17 8.92
C TYR A 19 15.52 9.18 7.77
N TRP A 20 16.09 10.37 7.93
CA TRP A 20 16.05 11.39 6.88
C TRP A 20 16.92 11.04 5.67
N VAL A 21 18.06 10.39 5.87
CA VAL A 21 18.89 9.88 4.78
C VAL A 21 18.13 8.85 3.96
N THR A 22 17.61 7.81 4.61
CA THR A 22 16.84 6.76 3.90
C THR A 22 15.57 7.32 3.25
N THR A 23 14.84 8.19 3.93
CA THR A 23 13.64 8.85 3.38
C THR A 23 13.98 9.76 2.20
N GLY A 24 15.10 10.48 2.26
CA GLY A 24 15.56 11.34 1.17
C GLY A 24 15.90 10.55 -0.08
N ILE A 25 16.61 9.42 0.06
CA ILE A 25 16.95 8.52 -1.04
C ILE A 25 15.68 7.96 -1.69
N ILE A 26 14.74 7.44 -0.89
CA ILE A 26 13.47 6.89 -1.40
C ILE A 26 12.64 7.99 -2.07
N ALA A 27 12.50 9.16 -1.44
CA ALA A 27 11.73 10.27 -2.00
C ALA A 27 12.31 10.76 -3.33
N LEU A 28 13.64 10.78 -3.45
CA LEU A 28 14.32 11.14 -4.70
C LEU A 28 14.07 10.10 -5.78
N GLU A 29 14.29 8.81 -5.50
CA GLU A 29 14.05 7.75 -6.48
C GLU A 29 12.59 7.72 -6.91
N THR A 30 11.65 7.78 -5.95
CA THR A 30 10.23 7.70 -6.26
C THR A 30 9.78 8.97 -7.00
N GLY A 31 10.34 10.13 -6.67
CA GLY A 31 10.06 11.39 -7.34
C GLY A 31 10.53 11.37 -8.79
N VAL A 32 11.79 11.03 -9.04
CA VAL A 32 12.35 10.90 -10.39
C VAL A 32 11.61 9.82 -11.18
N GLY A 33 11.40 8.65 -10.57
CA GLY A 33 10.65 7.55 -11.16
C GLY A 33 9.22 7.93 -11.52
N SER A 34 8.53 8.71 -10.69
CA SER A 34 7.18 9.19 -11.00
C SER A 34 7.13 10.08 -12.26
N VAL A 35 8.13 10.95 -12.43
CA VAL A 35 8.24 11.80 -13.62
C VAL A 35 8.55 10.94 -14.84
N TRP A 36 9.48 10.00 -14.73
CA TRP A 36 9.83 9.10 -15.84
C TRP A 36 8.67 8.21 -16.28
N ASP A 37 7.88 7.72 -15.32
CA ASP A 37 6.69 6.91 -15.54
C ASP A 37 5.59 7.73 -16.25
N ILE A 38 5.30 8.95 -15.77
CA ILE A 38 4.29 9.83 -16.37
C ILE A 38 4.70 10.26 -17.79
N MET A 39 5.96 10.64 -17.97
CA MET A 39 6.51 11.04 -19.27
C MET A 39 6.73 9.86 -20.22
N LYS A 40 6.64 8.62 -19.71
CA LYS A 40 6.89 7.37 -20.43
C LYS A 40 8.19 7.42 -21.23
N ILE A 41 9.30 7.79 -20.55
CA ILE A 41 10.59 7.91 -21.23
C ILE A 41 11.01 6.57 -21.86
N PRO A 42 11.74 6.57 -23.00
CA PRO A 42 12.06 5.34 -23.74
C PRO A 42 12.73 4.28 -22.87
N PHE A 43 13.67 4.67 -22.01
CA PHE A 43 14.36 3.77 -21.09
C PHE A 43 13.40 2.95 -20.20
N VAL A 44 12.45 3.61 -19.54
CA VAL A 44 11.50 2.95 -18.63
C VAL A 44 10.47 2.12 -19.41
N ARG A 45 10.03 2.61 -20.57
CA ARG A 45 9.14 1.85 -21.45
C ARG A 45 9.76 0.55 -21.90
N THR A 46 11.02 0.57 -22.33
CA THR A 46 11.73 -0.64 -22.76
C THR A 46 11.80 -1.67 -21.64
N ILE A 47 12.11 -1.26 -20.40
CA ILE A 47 12.11 -2.18 -19.25
C ILE A 47 10.72 -2.76 -19.04
N LEU A 48 9.68 -1.92 -19.07
CA LEU A 48 8.31 -2.35 -18.84
C LEU A 48 7.82 -3.33 -19.93
N GLU A 49 8.18 -3.07 -21.19
CA GLU A 49 7.89 -3.92 -22.35
C GLU A 49 8.63 -5.25 -22.29
N GLN A 50 9.90 -5.25 -21.85
CA GLN A 50 10.66 -6.48 -21.58
C GLN A 50 10.02 -7.31 -20.45
N LEU A 51 9.44 -6.63 -19.46
CA LEU A 51 8.64 -7.29 -18.43
C LEU A 51 7.25 -7.73 -18.95
N GLY A 52 6.82 -7.28 -20.13
CA GLY A 52 5.51 -7.63 -20.69
C GLY A 52 4.33 -6.91 -20.04
N TYR A 53 4.58 -5.82 -19.29
CA TYR A 53 3.53 -4.98 -18.72
C TYR A 53 3.04 -3.93 -19.73
N PRO A 54 1.76 -3.53 -19.66
CA PRO A 54 1.20 -2.58 -20.61
C PRO A 54 1.66 -1.15 -20.33
N SER A 55 1.95 -0.37 -21.37
CA SER A 55 2.55 0.97 -21.23
C SER A 55 1.69 1.99 -20.46
N TYR A 56 0.37 1.79 -20.39
CA TYR A 56 -0.52 2.65 -19.60
C TYR A 56 -0.29 2.48 -18.09
N MET A 57 0.25 1.33 -17.65
CA MET A 57 0.58 1.06 -16.25
C MET A 57 1.58 2.07 -15.71
N LEU A 58 2.50 2.58 -16.54
CA LEU A 58 3.41 3.66 -16.15
C LEU A 58 2.65 4.90 -15.71
N THR A 59 1.63 5.33 -16.45
CA THR A 59 0.84 6.50 -16.05
C THR A 59 0.15 6.28 -14.71
N ILE A 60 -0.43 5.10 -14.50
CA ILE A 60 -1.10 4.74 -13.24
C ILE A 60 -0.10 4.76 -12.08
N MET A 61 1.02 4.05 -12.21
CA MET A 61 2.06 4.01 -11.17
C MET A 61 2.70 5.37 -10.93
N GLY A 62 2.98 6.12 -11.99
CA GLY A 62 3.59 7.45 -11.92
C GLY A 62 2.73 8.43 -11.13
N VAL A 63 1.42 8.46 -11.37
CA VAL A 63 0.47 9.27 -10.59
C VAL A 63 0.49 8.87 -9.11
N TRP A 64 0.42 7.56 -8.81
CA TRP A 64 0.46 7.07 -7.42
C TRP A 64 1.79 7.38 -6.72
N LYS A 65 2.93 7.22 -7.41
CA LYS A 65 4.26 7.56 -6.91
C LYS A 65 4.37 9.06 -6.61
N ALA A 66 3.88 9.92 -7.51
CA ALA A 66 3.91 11.37 -7.32
C ALA A 66 3.13 11.78 -6.06
N LEU A 67 1.91 11.27 -5.89
CA LEU A 67 1.10 11.47 -4.68
C LEU A 67 1.82 10.95 -3.42
N GLY A 68 2.46 9.78 -3.55
CA GLY A 68 3.22 9.16 -2.48
C GLY A 68 4.38 10.03 -1.99
N VAL A 69 5.16 10.62 -2.89
CA VAL A 69 6.28 11.52 -2.56
C VAL A 69 5.81 12.75 -1.80
N VAL A 70 4.73 13.39 -2.29
CA VAL A 70 4.13 14.55 -1.63
C VAL A 70 3.74 14.21 -0.19
N ILE A 71 3.06 13.08 0.01
CA ILE A 71 2.62 12.62 1.33
C ILE A 71 3.81 12.25 2.23
N LEU A 72 4.82 11.58 1.68
CA LEU A 72 6.00 11.12 2.43
C LEU A 72 6.74 12.31 3.07
N LEU A 73 6.92 13.39 2.30
CA LEU A 73 7.62 14.59 2.73
C LEU A 73 6.75 15.52 3.60
N ALA A 74 5.43 15.53 3.39
CA ALA A 74 4.51 16.36 4.16
C ALA A 74 4.54 16.04 5.68
N PRO A 75 4.45 17.03 6.58
CA PRO A 75 4.58 16.78 8.02
C PRO A 75 3.34 16.14 8.68
N ARG A 76 2.13 16.26 8.11
CA ARG A 76 0.86 16.10 8.84
C ARG A 76 0.11 14.78 8.67
N PHE A 77 0.49 13.90 7.74
CA PHE A 77 -0.36 12.76 7.34
C PHE A 77 0.16 11.39 7.82
N PRO A 78 0.12 11.06 9.13
CA PRO A 78 0.78 9.87 9.64
C PRO A 78 0.20 8.55 9.10
N ARG A 79 -1.13 8.49 8.88
CA ARG A 79 -1.82 7.32 8.28
C ARG A 79 -1.49 7.16 6.82
N LEU A 80 -1.63 8.21 6.02
CA LEU A 80 -1.32 8.14 4.60
C LEU A 80 0.16 7.80 4.36
N LYS A 81 1.08 8.22 5.25
CA LYS A 81 2.47 7.74 5.19
C LYS A 81 2.60 6.23 5.33
N GLU A 82 1.82 5.57 6.19
CA GLU A 82 1.81 4.10 6.23
C GLU A 82 1.38 3.50 4.90
N TRP A 83 0.40 4.13 4.23
CA TRP A 83 -0.07 3.69 2.93
C TRP A 83 0.99 3.92 1.85
N VAL A 84 1.76 5.01 1.92
CA VAL A 84 2.92 5.24 1.05
C VAL A 84 3.97 4.15 1.26
N TYR A 85 4.35 3.85 2.51
CA TYR A 85 5.32 2.78 2.78
C TYR A 85 4.82 1.42 2.28
N ALA A 86 3.54 1.09 2.49
CA ALA A 86 2.93 -0.14 1.96
C ALA A 86 3.00 -0.19 0.43
N GLY A 87 2.59 0.89 -0.24
CA GLY A 87 2.61 0.99 -1.69
C GLY A 87 4.02 0.85 -2.27
N LEU A 88 5.01 1.51 -1.68
CA LEU A 88 6.41 1.38 -2.08
C LEU A 88 6.93 -0.04 -1.91
N VAL A 89 6.62 -0.71 -0.78
CA VAL A 89 6.96 -2.12 -0.59
C VAL A 89 6.33 -2.99 -1.69
N PHE A 90 5.04 -2.80 -2.01
CA PHE A 90 4.38 -3.56 -3.07
C PHE A 90 4.99 -3.31 -4.45
N VAL A 91 5.26 -2.05 -4.81
CA VAL A 91 5.86 -1.71 -6.11
C VAL A 91 7.25 -2.31 -6.25
N TYR A 92 8.15 -2.11 -5.27
CA TYR A 92 9.52 -2.60 -5.39
C TYR A 92 9.61 -4.13 -5.27
N SER A 93 8.81 -4.76 -4.41
CA SER A 93 8.78 -6.22 -4.32
C SER A 93 8.15 -6.86 -5.56
N GLY A 94 7.10 -6.26 -6.14
CA GLY A 94 6.50 -6.69 -7.39
C GLY A 94 7.45 -6.54 -8.57
N ALA A 95 8.22 -5.45 -8.63
CA ALA A 95 9.27 -5.24 -9.63
C ALA A 95 10.39 -6.29 -9.49
N ALA A 96 10.89 -6.52 -8.27
CA ALA A 96 11.88 -7.56 -7.99
C ALA A 96 11.37 -8.95 -8.43
N ALA A 97 10.15 -9.32 -8.04
CA ALA A 97 9.54 -10.59 -8.41
C ALA A 97 9.38 -10.72 -9.93
N SER A 98 9.00 -9.65 -10.63
CA SER A 98 8.86 -9.66 -12.09
C SER A 98 10.20 -9.93 -12.79
N HIS A 99 11.27 -9.25 -12.38
CA HIS A 99 12.61 -9.49 -12.90
C HIS A 99 13.10 -10.91 -12.62
N LEU A 100 12.85 -11.44 -11.41
CA LEU A 100 13.22 -12.80 -11.05
C LEU A 100 12.49 -13.84 -11.90
N VAL A 101 11.18 -13.66 -12.15
CA VAL A 101 10.37 -14.61 -12.93
C VAL A 101 10.80 -14.65 -14.40
N ILE A 102 11.19 -13.51 -14.98
CA ILE A 102 11.65 -13.44 -16.37
C ILE A 102 13.11 -13.91 -16.53
N GLY A 103 13.80 -14.20 -15.42
CA GLY A 103 15.19 -14.67 -15.42
C GLY A 103 16.23 -13.56 -15.39
N HIS A 104 15.82 -12.31 -15.23
CA HIS A 104 16.69 -11.13 -15.12
C HIS A 104 17.04 -10.84 -13.66
N GLY A 105 17.62 -11.82 -12.96
CA GLY A 105 17.86 -11.72 -11.51
C GLY A 105 18.78 -10.56 -11.09
N ALA A 106 19.72 -10.17 -11.94
CA ALA A 106 20.60 -9.02 -11.69
C ALA A 106 19.79 -7.70 -11.60
N ASP A 107 18.76 -7.54 -12.45
CA ASP A 107 17.92 -6.35 -12.47
C ASP A 107 16.99 -6.26 -11.24
N ALA A 108 16.77 -7.39 -10.54
CA ALA A 108 16.00 -7.41 -9.30
C ALA A 108 16.76 -6.80 -8.11
N VAL A 109 18.08 -6.64 -8.19
CA VAL A 109 18.93 -6.13 -7.08
C VAL A 109 18.51 -4.71 -6.69
N GLY A 110 18.29 -3.83 -7.66
CA GLY A 110 17.87 -2.45 -7.42
C GLY A 110 16.55 -2.38 -6.63
N PRO A 111 15.46 -2.98 -7.15
CA PRO A 111 14.19 -3.05 -6.41
C PRO A 111 14.31 -3.68 -5.02
N VAL A 112 15.12 -4.74 -4.84
CA VAL A 112 15.35 -5.34 -3.51
C VAL A 112 16.01 -4.35 -2.54
N ILE A 113 17.01 -3.60 -2.99
CA ILE A 113 17.63 -2.53 -2.20
C ILE A 113 16.58 -1.50 -1.77
N PHE A 114 15.69 -1.10 -2.68
CA PHE A 114 14.63 -0.14 -2.36
C PHE A 114 13.55 -0.69 -1.42
N VAL A 115 13.23 -1.99 -1.46
CA VAL A 115 12.41 -2.63 -0.42
C VAL A 115 13.10 -2.50 0.95
N CYS A 116 14.39 -2.86 1.03
CA CYS A 116 15.16 -2.79 2.27
C CYS A 116 15.26 -1.36 2.81
N LEU A 117 15.53 -0.37 1.94
CA LEU A 117 15.56 1.04 2.30
C LEU A 117 14.19 1.52 2.79
N THR A 118 13.11 1.12 2.11
CA THR A 118 11.74 1.48 2.49
C THR A 118 11.38 0.96 3.87
N ILE A 119 11.70 -0.31 4.16
CA ILE A 119 11.51 -0.92 5.48
C ILE A 119 12.40 -0.23 6.52
N ALA A 120 13.66 0.09 6.19
CA ALA A 120 14.58 0.80 7.07
C ALA A 120 14.05 2.20 7.42
N SER A 121 13.62 2.99 6.43
CA SER A 121 13.01 4.32 6.64
C SER A 121 11.77 4.20 7.53
N TRP A 122 10.87 3.26 7.26
CA TRP A 122 9.69 3.01 8.08
C TRP A 122 10.05 2.64 9.54
N ALA A 123 11.01 1.73 9.72
CA ALA A 123 11.48 1.26 11.03
C ALA A 123 12.23 2.34 11.82
N LEU A 124 12.92 3.25 11.13
CA LEU A 124 13.65 4.36 11.75
C LEU A 124 12.76 5.58 12.04
N ARG A 125 11.59 5.70 11.38
CA ARG A 125 10.65 6.82 11.58
C ARG A 125 10.43 7.16 13.05
N PRO A 126 10.70 8.41 13.50
CA PRO A 126 10.56 8.80 14.90
C PRO A 126 9.11 8.65 15.42
N PRO A 127 8.90 8.33 16.72
CA PRO A 127 7.56 8.22 17.33
C PRO A 127 6.69 9.46 17.11
N ALA A 128 7.24 10.67 17.29
CA ALA A 128 6.53 11.92 17.02
C ALA A 128 6.00 12.06 15.57
N ARG A 129 6.56 11.28 14.63
CA ARG A 129 6.07 11.18 13.24
C ARG A 129 5.16 9.99 13.02
N ARG A 130 5.07 9.03 13.94
CA ARG A 130 4.19 7.84 13.90
C ARG A 130 2.85 8.07 14.60
N ASP A 131 2.83 8.97 15.57
CA ASP A 131 1.74 9.08 16.53
C ASP A 131 0.46 9.60 15.86
N PHE A 132 -0.59 8.80 16.04
CA PHE A 132 -1.96 9.27 15.97
C PHE A 132 -2.17 10.09 17.22
N ALA A 133 -1.90 11.39 17.20
CA ALA A 133 -2.52 12.23 18.21
C ALA A 133 -4.03 12.02 18.03
N PRO A 134 -4.76 11.48 19.03
CA PRO A 134 -6.20 11.67 19.02
C PRO A 134 -6.37 13.19 18.91
N LEU A 135 -7.29 13.65 18.07
CA LEU A 135 -7.88 14.95 18.35
C LEU A 135 -8.55 14.78 19.71
N VAL A 136 -7.80 15.02 20.78
CA VAL A 136 -8.37 15.33 22.07
C VAL A 136 -9.00 16.68 21.84
N ILE A 137 -10.23 16.68 21.32
CA ILE A 137 -11.13 17.79 21.54
C ILE A 137 -11.34 17.73 23.04
N ARG A 138 -10.49 18.47 23.77
CA ARG A 138 -10.64 18.69 25.19
C ARG A 138 -11.91 19.53 25.26
N GLY A 139 -13.06 18.86 25.39
CA GLY A 139 -14.28 19.55 25.79
C GLY A 139 -13.94 20.32 27.05
N GLU A 140 -14.40 21.56 27.15
CA GLU A 140 -14.14 22.45 28.29
C GLU A 140 -14.65 21.88 29.63
N GLN A 141 -15.22 20.68 29.64
CA GLN A 141 -15.69 19.97 30.81
C GLN A 141 -15.10 18.54 30.79
N GLY A 142 -14.43 18.14 31.87
CA GLY A 142 -13.64 16.91 32.02
C GLY A 142 -14.38 15.57 31.95
N ALA A 143 -15.38 15.43 31.09
CA ALA A 143 -16.04 14.16 30.78
C ALA A 143 -15.43 13.56 29.49
N SER A 144 -14.66 12.47 29.65
CA SER A 144 -14.24 11.65 28.51
C SER A 144 -15.46 10.94 27.92
N THR A 145 -16.02 11.47 26.82
CA THR A 145 -17.06 10.75 26.07
C THR A 145 -16.40 9.53 25.42
N ILE A 146 -16.65 8.34 25.95
CA ILE A 146 -16.25 7.10 25.30
C ILE A 146 -17.16 6.94 24.08
N ILE A 147 -16.64 7.22 22.88
CA ILE A 147 -17.35 6.92 21.63
C ILE A 147 -17.41 5.39 21.49
N THR A 148 -18.49 4.80 21.97
CA THR A 148 -18.76 3.38 21.78
C THR A 148 -19.29 3.15 20.36
N SER A 149 -18.77 2.13 19.66
CA SER A 149 -19.30 1.76 18.35
C SER A 149 -20.70 1.18 18.54
N SER A 150 -21.70 1.72 17.84
CA SER A 150 -23.06 1.16 17.86
C SER A 150 -23.07 -0.30 17.35
N ARG A 151 -24.09 -1.07 17.74
CA ARG A 151 -24.31 -2.43 17.22
C ARG A 151 -24.38 -2.44 15.70
N GLY A 152 -25.02 -1.43 15.10
CA GLY A 152 -25.08 -1.23 13.65
C GLY A 152 -23.70 -1.06 13.00
N ASN A 153 -22.83 -0.21 13.57
CA ASN A 153 -21.47 -0.02 13.05
C ASN A 153 -20.65 -1.32 13.08
N ARG A 154 -20.85 -2.14 14.12
CA ARG A 154 -20.16 -3.43 14.24
C ARG A 154 -20.65 -4.42 13.18
N ILE A 155 -21.97 -4.49 12.94
CA ILE A 155 -22.54 -5.35 11.89
C ILE A 155 -22.04 -4.89 10.53
N ALA A 156 -22.16 -3.59 10.22
CA ALA A 156 -21.70 -3.02 8.97
C ALA A 156 -20.19 -3.25 8.73
N TYR A 157 -19.35 -3.11 9.76
CA TYR A 157 -17.93 -3.46 9.69
C TYR A 157 -17.73 -4.92 9.29
N TRP A 158 -18.40 -5.87 9.94
CA TRP A 158 -18.19 -7.28 9.65
C TRP A 158 -18.74 -7.71 8.29
N VAL A 159 -19.88 -7.14 7.86
CA VAL A 159 -20.42 -7.36 6.52
C VAL A 159 -19.44 -6.86 5.47
N THR A 160 -19.01 -5.59 5.57
CA THR A 160 -18.04 -5.02 4.62
C THR A 160 -16.68 -5.73 4.66
N THR A 161 -16.20 -6.10 5.85
CA THR A 161 -14.96 -6.90 6.00
C THR A 161 -15.08 -8.26 5.33
N ALA A 162 -16.21 -8.96 5.51
CA ALA A 162 -16.43 -10.28 4.92
C ALA A 162 -16.43 -10.18 3.38
N LEU A 163 -17.05 -9.14 2.81
CA LEU A 163 -17.03 -8.90 1.36
C LEU A 163 -15.62 -8.60 0.84
N VAL A 164 -14.85 -7.76 1.54
CA VAL A 164 -13.46 -7.45 1.17
C VAL A 164 -12.56 -8.69 1.23
N VAL A 165 -12.68 -9.45 2.32
CA VAL A 165 -11.89 -10.68 2.53
C VAL A 165 -12.27 -11.74 1.52
N PHE A 166 -13.56 -11.90 1.21
CA PHE A 166 -14.02 -12.80 0.16
C PHE A 166 -13.41 -12.38 -1.18
N GLN A 167 -13.55 -11.12 -1.57
CA GLN A 167 -13.00 -10.60 -2.83
C GLN A 167 -11.49 -10.80 -2.95
N LEU A 168 -10.72 -10.49 -1.89
CA LEU A 168 -9.28 -10.69 -1.88
C LEU A 168 -8.90 -12.18 -1.86
N GLY A 169 -9.59 -12.98 -1.04
CA GLY A 169 -9.30 -14.39 -0.86
C GLY A 169 -9.63 -15.21 -2.10
N SER A 170 -10.88 -15.15 -2.57
CA SER A 170 -11.30 -15.89 -3.77
C SER A 170 -10.65 -15.34 -5.03
N GLY A 171 -10.54 -14.00 -5.15
CA GLY A 171 -9.84 -13.36 -6.26
C GLY A 171 -8.35 -13.72 -6.30
N GLY A 172 -7.68 -13.69 -5.14
CA GLY A 172 -6.26 -14.04 -5.04
C GLY A 172 -5.98 -15.52 -5.30
N ILE A 173 -6.85 -16.42 -4.83
CA ILE A 173 -6.78 -17.84 -5.18
C ILE A 173 -7.01 -18.02 -6.69
N GLY A 174 -7.99 -17.34 -7.27
CA GLY A 174 -8.24 -17.34 -8.71
C GLY A 174 -7.02 -16.88 -9.51
N ASP A 175 -6.39 -15.77 -9.10
CA ASP A 175 -5.19 -15.21 -9.73
C ASP A 175 -4.00 -16.20 -9.72
N ILE A 176 -3.89 -17.03 -8.67
CA ILE A 176 -2.86 -18.08 -8.57
C ILE A 176 -3.21 -19.28 -9.45
N LEU A 177 -4.47 -19.73 -9.41
CA LEU A 177 -4.95 -20.90 -10.16
C LEU A 177 -5.06 -20.64 -11.66
N ARG A 178 -5.23 -19.38 -12.07
CA ARG A 178 -5.28 -18.91 -13.46
C ARG A 178 -6.30 -19.67 -14.33
N PRO A 179 -7.58 -19.75 -13.91
CA PRO A 179 -8.62 -20.29 -14.78
C PRO A 179 -8.75 -19.46 -16.07
N SER A 180 -9.25 -20.07 -17.15
CA SER A 180 -9.28 -19.47 -18.49
C SER A 180 -9.90 -18.07 -18.51
N TYR A 181 -11.06 -17.88 -17.88
CA TYR A 181 -11.75 -16.59 -17.83
C TYR A 181 -10.92 -15.45 -17.19
N LEU A 182 -10.02 -15.79 -16.25
CA LEU A 182 -9.15 -14.82 -15.59
C LEU A 182 -7.96 -14.48 -16.46
N LEU A 183 -7.39 -15.47 -17.14
CA LEU A 183 -6.34 -15.26 -18.14
C LEU A 183 -6.84 -14.40 -19.29
N GLU A 184 -8.06 -14.64 -19.76
CA GLU A 184 -8.74 -13.80 -20.77
C GLU A 184 -8.86 -12.35 -20.28
N GLY A 185 -9.29 -12.13 -19.03
CA GLY A 185 -9.36 -10.78 -18.45
C GLY A 185 -7.99 -10.08 -18.35
N MET A 186 -6.95 -10.81 -17.94
CA MET A 186 -5.60 -10.25 -17.78
C MET A 186 -4.93 -9.96 -19.13
N THR A 187 -5.12 -10.84 -20.10
CA THR A 187 -4.64 -10.65 -21.48
C THR A 187 -5.38 -9.52 -22.19
N HIS A 188 -6.68 -9.36 -21.96
CA HIS A 188 -7.47 -8.21 -22.43
C HIS A 188 -6.92 -6.88 -21.91
N LEU A 189 -6.51 -6.85 -20.63
CA LEU A 189 -5.81 -5.70 -20.04
C LEU A 189 -4.34 -5.60 -20.51
N GLY A 190 -3.76 -6.63 -21.13
CA GLY A 190 -2.36 -6.66 -21.56
C GLY A 190 -1.37 -6.90 -20.42
N TYR A 191 -1.82 -7.41 -19.27
CA TYR A 191 -0.93 -7.82 -18.18
C TYR A 191 -0.32 -9.20 -18.44
N PRO A 192 0.95 -9.42 -18.04
CA PRO A 192 1.59 -10.71 -18.24
C PRO A 192 1.03 -11.75 -17.26
N VAL A 193 0.95 -13.01 -17.69
CA VAL A 193 0.30 -14.08 -16.89
C VAL A 193 0.96 -14.27 -15.52
N TYR A 194 2.27 -14.09 -15.41
CA TYR A 194 2.96 -14.24 -14.13
C TYR A 194 2.59 -13.14 -13.12
N PHE A 195 2.17 -11.96 -13.58
CA PHE A 195 1.72 -10.87 -12.70
C PHE A 195 0.49 -11.30 -11.89
N CYS A 196 -0.39 -12.14 -12.48
CA CYS A 196 -1.52 -12.73 -11.77
C CYS A 196 -1.04 -13.47 -10.53
N VAL A 197 -0.01 -14.32 -10.64
CA VAL A 197 0.49 -15.08 -9.49
C VAL A 197 1.06 -14.16 -8.41
N ILE A 198 1.82 -13.13 -8.79
CA ILE A 198 2.36 -12.14 -7.84
C ILE A 198 1.21 -11.41 -7.12
N LEU A 199 0.24 -10.90 -7.88
CA LEU A 199 -0.91 -10.19 -7.34
C LEU A 199 -1.77 -11.09 -6.46
N GLY A 200 -1.99 -12.33 -6.87
CA GLY A 200 -2.79 -13.32 -6.16
C GLY A 200 -2.21 -13.68 -4.80
N VAL A 201 -0.88 -13.87 -4.73
CA VAL A 201 -0.18 -14.06 -3.45
C VAL A 201 -0.38 -12.86 -2.53
N TRP A 202 -0.22 -11.63 -3.03
CA TRP A 202 -0.45 -10.43 -2.24
C TRP A 202 -1.90 -10.28 -1.77
N LYS A 203 -2.88 -10.62 -2.60
CA LYS A 203 -4.30 -10.60 -2.24
C LYS A 203 -4.63 -11.60 -1.12
N VAL A 204 -4.13 -12.84 -1.21
CA VAL A 204 -4.32 -13.85 -0.17
C VAL A 204 -3.68 -13.40 1.15
N LEU A 205 -2.44 -12.89 1.11
CA LEU A 205 -1.78 -12.33 2.30
C LEU A 205 -2.55 -11.13 2.88
N GLY A 206 -3.10 -10.27 2.02
CA GLY A 206 -3.97 -9.14 2.42
C GLY A 206 -5.25 -9.60 3.11
N ALA A 207 -5.93 -10.62 2.57
CA ALA A 207 -7.13 -11.21 3.18
C ALA A 207 -6.83 -11.76 4.59
N LEU A 208 -5.74 -12.51 4.74
CA LEU A 208 -5.28 -13.02 6.03
C LEU A 208 -4.95 -11.90 7.00
N ALA A 209 -4.24 -10.86 6.55
CA ALA A 209 -3.90 -9.70 7.37
C ALA A 209 -5.13 -8.93 7.88
N ILE A 210 -6.19 -8.83 7.07
CA ILE A 210 -7.45 -8.18 7.47
C ILE A 210 -8.19 -9.00 8.54
N LEU A 211 -8.20 -10.34 8.41
CA LEU A 211 -8.86 -11.23 9.37
C LEU A 211 -8.14 -11.29 10.72
N ILE A 212 -6.80 -11.37 10.71
CA ILE A 212 -6.01 -11.52 11.94
C ILE A 212 -6.17 -10.27 12.82
N PRO A 213 -6.64 -10.38 14.07
CA PRO A 213 -6.87 -9.22 14.94
C PRO A 213 -5.58 -8.61 15.49
N ARG A 214 -4.45 -9.34 15.44
CA ARG A 214 -3.22 -9.03 16.18
C ARG A 214 -2.33 -7.95 15.58
N TYR A 215 -2.40 -7.72 14.27
CA TYR A 215 -1.42 -6.89 13.54
C TYR A 215 -2.07 -5.64 12.90
N PRO A 216 -2.38 -4.59 13.68
CA PRO A 216 -3.08 -3.40 13.17
C PRO A 216 -2.31 -2.66 12.07
N ARG A 217 -0.97 -2.63 12.11
CA ARG A 217 -0.15 -2.03 11.03
C ARG A 217 -0.21 -2.82 9.73
N LEU A 218 -0.05 -4.14 9.81
CA LEU A 218 -0.17 -5.01 8.64
C LEU A 218 -1.57 -4.93 8.04
N LYS A 219 -2.59 -4.76 8.88
CA LYS A 219 -3.97 -4.52 8.46
C LYS A 219 -4.15 -3.19 7.73
N GLU A 220 -3.55 -2.10 8.22
CA GLU A 220 -3.51 -0.83 7.47
C GLU A 220 -2.88 -1.01 6.09
N TRP A 221 -1.77 -1.75 6.01
CA TRP A 221 -1.08 -1.99 4.75
C TRP A 221 -1.93 -2.85 3.79
N ALA A 222 -2.65 -3.85 4.32
CA ALA A 222 -3.58 -4.65 3.53
C ALA A 222 -4.75 -3.81 2.97
N TYR A 223 -5.32 -2.91 3.78
CA TYR A 223 -6.34 -1.97 3.31
C TYR A 223 -5.80 -1.02 2.23
N ALA A 224 -4.60 -0.46 2.43
CA ALA A 224 -3.95 0.39 1.44
C ALA A 224 -3.72 -0.36 0.12
N GLY A 225 -3.13 -1.56 0.18
CA GLY A 225 -2.90 -2.42 -0.98
C GLY A 225 -4.18 -2.77 -1.73
N THR A 226 -5.26 -3.09 -1.01
CA THR A 226 -6.56 -3.38 -1.60
C THR A 226 -7.12 -2.17 -2.36
N ILE A 227 -6.98 -0.97 -1.80
CA ILE A 227 -7.41 0.27 -2.47
C ILE A 227 -6.55 0.54 -3.71
N PHE A 228 -5.22 0.36 -3.63
CA PHE A 228 -4.34 0.52 -4.79
C PHE A 228 -4.62 -0.48 -5.90
N ASP A 229 -4.85 -1.74 -5.56
CA ASP A 229 -5.23 -2.80 -6.52
C ASP A 229 -6.56 -2.48 -7.21
N LEU A 230 -7.62 -2.19 -6.45
CA LEU A 230 -8.95 -1.94 -7.02
C LEU A 230 -9.00 -0.64 -7.85
N THR A 231 -8.34 0.43 -7.38
CA THR A 231 -8.26 1.67 -8.16
C THR A 231 -7.36 1.52 -9.38
N GLY A 232 -6.28 0.74 -9.29
CA GLY A 232 -5.44 0.37 -10.42
C GLY A 232 -6.19 -0.46 -11.46
N ALA A 233 -7.03 -1.41 -11.03
CA ALA A 233 -7.87 -2.20 -11.93
C ALA A 233 -8.91 -1.32 -12.65
N ALA A 234 -9.57 -0.40 -11.93
CA ALA A 234 -10.49 0.56 -12.54
C ALA A 234 -9.78 1.47 -13.55
N ALA A 235 -8.60 1.99 -13.21
CA ALA A 235 -7.78 2.80 -14.09
C ALA A 235 -7.28 2.02 -15.32
N SER A 236 -7.00 0.72 -15.18
CA SER A 236 -6.59 -0.15 -16.28
C SER A 236 -7.71 -0.35 -17.29
N HIS A 237 -8.92 -0.68 -16.83
CA HIS A 237 -10.10 -0.78 -17.70
C HIS A 237 -10.39 0.56 -18.39
N PHE A 238 -10.31 1.68 -17.67
CA PHE A 238 -10.46 3.01 -18.26
C PHE A 238 -9.41 3.28 -19.34
N ALA A 239 -8.14 2.93 -19.11
CA ALA A 239 -7.03 3.21 -20.02
C ALA A 239 -7.13 2.47 -21.35
N ILE A 240 -7.71 1.27 -21.37
CA ILE A 240 -7.93 0.51 -22.61
C ILE A 240 -9.28 0.81 -23.29
N GLY A 241 -10.07 1.72 -22.71
CA GLY A 241 -11.36 2.15 -23.28
C GLY A 241 -12.52 1.21 -23.02
N ASP A 242 -12.45 0.37 -21.98
CA ASP A 242 -13.58 -0.49 -21.62
C ASP A 242 -14.79 0.34 -21.19
N GLY A 243 -15.99 -0.19 -21.50
CA GLY A 243 -17.25 0.45 -21.10
C GLY A 243 -17.38 0.59 -19.58
N ALA A 244 -18.14 1.60 -19.14
CA ALA A 244 -18.33 1.96 -17.73
C ALA A 244 -18.74 0.78 -16.83
N GLY A 245 -19.41 -0.25 -17.36
CA GLY A 245 -19.76 -1.47 -16.64
C GLY A 245 -18.56 -2.19 -16.02
N LYS A 246 -17.39 -2.19 -16.67
CA LYS A 246 -16.16 -2.81 -16.15
C LYS A 246 -15.53 -2.02 -15.00
N LEU A 247 -15.88 -0.74 -14.85
CA LEU A 247 -15.41 0.11 -13.75
C LEU A 247 -16.28 -0.05 -12.50
N VAL A 248 -17.55 -0.47 -12.64
CA VAL A 248 -18.51 -0.55 -11.52
C VAL A 248 -17.98 -1.46 -10.42
N PHE A 249 -17.54 -2.68 -10.77
CA PHE A 249 -17.09 -3.65 -9.80
C PHE A 249 -15.87 -3.16 -8.98
N PRO A 250 -14.73 -2.75 -9.59
CA PRO A 250 -13.59 -2.28 -8.82
C PRO A 250 -13.88 -1.01 -8.00
N LEU A 251 -14.69 -0.08 -8.52
CA LEU A 251 -15.06 1.14 -7.78
C LEU A 251 -16.01 0.85 -6.61
N LEU A 252 -16.99 -0.04 -6.79
CA LEU A 252 -17.88 -0.50 -5.73
C LEU A 252 -17.08 -1.15 -4.60
N PHE A 253 -16.19 -2.08 -4.92
CA PHE A 253 -15.36 -2.74 -3.92
C PHE A 253 -14.36 -1.79 -3.28
N THR A 254 -13.90 -0.75 -3.98
CA THR A 254 -13.11 0.33 -3.38
C THR A 254 -13.93 1.04 -2.30
N GLY A 255 -15.19 1.39 -2.60
CA GLY A 255 -16.12 1.99 -1.63
C GLY A 255 -16.38 1.08 -0.43
N ILE A 256 -16.61 -0.22 -0.64
CA ILE A 256 -16.79 -1.22 0.43
C ILE A 256 -15.51 -1.34 1.27
N THR A 257 -14.34 -1.30 0.64
CA THR A 257 -13.04 -1.36 1.33
C THR A 257 -12.82 -0.14 2.22
N ILE A 258 -13.13 1.06 1.71
CA ILE A 258 -13.09 2.30 2.48
C ILE A 258 -14.09 2.25 3.64
N ALA A 259 -15.32 1.74 3.41
CA ALA A 259 -16.32 1.58 4.46
C ALA A 259 -15.84 0.61 5.55
N SER A 260 -15.28 -0.55 5.17
CA SER A 260 -14.71 -1.52 6.10
C SER A 260 -13.57 -0.91 6.94
N TRP A 261 -12.66 -0.19 6.29
CA TRP A 261 -11.57 0.52 6.96
C TRP A 261 -12.08 1.60 7.93
N ALA A 262 -13.05 2.40 7.49
CA ALA A 262 -13.63 3.49 8.26
C ALA A 262 -14.49 3.01 9.44
N LEU A 263 -15.17 1.86 9.32
CA LEU A 263 -16.02 1.30 10.37
C LEU A 263 -15.26 0.43 11.39
N ARG A 264 -13.98 0.13 11.13
CA ARG A 264 -13.16 -0.73 11.98
C ARG A 264 -13.19 -0.30 13.46
N PRO A 265 -13.52 -1.16 14.45
CA PRO A 265 -13.57 -0.75 15.86
C PRO A 265 -12.25 -0.22 16.43
N PRO A 266 -12.26 0.69 17.42
CA PRO A 266 -11.04 1.25 18.05
C PRO A 266 -10.06 0.19 18.59
N ALA A 267 -10.57 -0.90 19.18
CA ALA A 267 -9.76 -2.04 19.64
C ALA A 267 -8.96 -2.73 18.51
N ARG A 268 -9.33 -2.50 17.25
CA ARG A 268 -8.63 -2.96 16.04
C ARG A 268 -7.87 -1.83 15.34
N ARG A 269 -7.93 -0.59 15.84
CA ARG A 269 -7.25 0.60 15.30
C ARG A 269 -6.00 0.99 16.08
N ASP A 270 -6.05 0.96 17.41
CA ASP A 270 -5.05 1.63 18.22
C ASP A 270 -3.89 0.73 18.61
N LEU A 271 -2.69 1.31 18.56
CA LEU A 271 -1.39 0.72 18.91
C LEU A 271 -0.98 1.01 20.35
N ALA A 272 -1.81 1.72 21.11
CA ALA A 272 -1.40 2.39 22.34
C ALA A 272 -1.61 1.56 23.63
N GLN A 273 -1.92 0.26 23.55
CA GLN A 273 -2.22 -0.54 24.74
C GLN A 273 -1.43 -1.85 24.87
N ARG A 274 -0.27 -1.99 24.21
CA ARG A 274 0.64 -3.11 24.48
C ARG A 274 2.08 -2.67 24.48
#